data_AF-X1VX73-F1
#
_entry.id   AF-X1VX73-F1
#
_cell.length_a   1.000
_cell.length_b   1.000
_cell.length_c   1.000
_cell.angle_alpha   90.00
_cell.angle_beta   90.00
_cell.angle_gamma   90.00
#
_symmetry.space_group_name_H-M   'P 1'
#
loop_
_entity.id
_entity.type
_entity.pdbx_description
1 polymer ?
#
loop_
_entity_poly.entity_id
_entity_poly.type
_entity_poly.pdbx_seq_one_letter_code
_entity_poly.pdbx_strand_id
1 'polypeptide(L)'
;MSQEKVKNRWIVVIGAILVQLALGSIYSWGTLSLFISGGAFLKEPAEVTIYIFGVSLLFFGFTMIFAGKLQQKYGPKKIAIIGGILIGIGAIASALMTTFIGLLITYGIIFGMGIGFAYVCPIACAAKWFPDKKGFINGIAVAGFGAA
;
A
#
# COMPACT_ATOMS: atom_id res chain seq x y z
N MET A 1 3.28 8.41 -33.23
CA MET A 1 2.74 8.85 -31.92
C MET A 1 3.86 9.56 -31.17
N SER A 2 3.67 10.86 -30.94
CA SER A 2 4.68 11.78 -30.41
C SER A 2 5.24 11.26 -29.07
N GLN A 3 6.56 11.08 -29.02
CA GLN A 3 7.31 10.83 -27.79
C GLN A 3 7.29 12.12 -26.97
N GLU A 4 6.31 12.27 -26.07
CA GLU A 4 6.41 13.26 -25.01
C GLU A 4 7.63 12.92 -24.15
N LYS A 5 8.74 13.60 -24.43
CA LYS A 5 9.92 13.64 -23.58
C LYS A 5 9.50 14.27 -22.25
N VAL A 6 9.08 13.46 -21.28
CA VAL A 6 8.99 13.93 -19.89
C VAL A 6 10.42 14.29 -19.49
N LYS A 7 10.65 15.60 -19.42
CA LYS A 7 11.95 16.26 -19.29
C LYS A 7 12.68 15.90 -17.99
N ASN A 8 12.04 15.18 -17.07
CA ASN A 8 12.63 14.78 -15.79
C ASN A 8 12.16 13.39 -15.33
N ARG A 9 12.80 12.33 -15.83
CA ARG A 9 12.52 10.91 -15.49
C ARG A 9 12.60 10.64 -13.98
N TRP A 10 13.37 11.46 -13.26
CA TRP A 10 13.53 11.42 -11.82
C TRP A 10 12.28 11.81 -11.03
N ILE A 11 11.37 12.63 -11.59
CA ILE A 11 10.09 12.95 -10.94
C ILE A 11 9.25 11.69 -10.72
N VAL A 12 9.32 10.74 -11.66
CA VAL A 12 8.63 9.44 -11.54
C VAL A 12 9.22 8.61 -10.41
N VAL A 13 10.53 8.69 -10.18
CA VAL A 13 11.22 8.01 -9.07
C VAL A 13 10.81 8.62 -7.74
N ILE A 14 10.78 9.96 -7.64
CA ILE A 14 10.33 10.66 -6.43
C ILE A 14 8.88 10.28 -6.12
N GLY A 15 7.99 10.29 -7.11
CA GLY A 15 6.61 9.85 -6.94
C GLY A 15 6.49 8.39 -6.49
N ALA A 16 7.32 7.51 -7.03
CA ALA A 16 7.39 6.11 -6.62
C ALA A 16 7.85 5.96 -5.15
N ILE A 17 8.83 6.74 -4.71
CA ILE A 17 9.29 6.76 -3.31
C ILE A 17 8.19 7.28 -2.39
N LEU A 18 7.51 8.37 -2.76
CA LEU A 18 6.42 8.93 -1.95
C LEU A 18 5.26 7.96 -1.79
N VAL A 19 4.88 7.25 -2.86
CA VAL A 19 3.87 6.18 -2.80
C VAL A 19 4.35 5.08 -1.87
N GLN A 20 5.59 4.61 -2.00
CA GLN A 20 6.11 3.54 -1.15
C GLN A 20 6.20 3.94 0.33
N LEU A 21 6.61 5.18 0.63
CA LEU A 21 6.57 5.75 1.98
C LEU A 21 5.13 5.75 2.54
N ALA A 22 4.16 6.17 1.74
CA ALA A 22 2.76 6.16 2.17
C ALA A 22 2.26 4.72 2.43
N LEU A 23 2.72 3.74 1.66
CA LEU A 23 2.37 2.32 1.84
C LEU A 23 2.99 1.72 3.10
N GLY A 24 4.17 2.20 3.52
CA GLY A 24 4.81 1.79 4.77
C GLY A 24 4.02 2.19 6.03
N SER A 25 2.98 3.02 5.90
CA SER A 25 2.02 3.28 6.99
C SER A 25 1.36 2.02 7.57
N ILE A 26 1.44 0.88 6.88
CA ILE A 26 1.04 -0.42 7.44
C ILE A 26 1.85 -0.80 8.70
N TYR A 27 3.11 -0.35 8.81
CA TYR A 27 3.96 -0.59 9.98
C TYR A 27 3.53 0.20 11.21
N SER A 28 2.77 1.29 11.02
CA SER A 28 2.12 2.01 12.11
C SER A 28 1.14 1.14 12.91
N TRP A 29 0.71 -0.02 12.37
CA TRP A 29 -0.06 -0.98 13.15
C TRP A 29 0.66 -1.41 14.44
N GLY A 30 1.99 -1.53 14.41
CA GLY A 30 2.78 -1.93 15.57
C GLY A 30 2.54 -1.01 16.77
N THR A 31 2.57 0.30 16.53
CA THR A 31 2.28 1.30 17.57
C THR A 31 0.79 1.40 17.88
N LEU A 32 -0.08 1.41 16.84
CA LEU A 32 -1.54 1.45 17.03
C LEU A 32 -2.06 0.31 17.89
N SER A 33 -1.54 -0.90 17.70
CA SER A 33 -1.95 -2.10 18.45
C SER A 33 -1.77 -1.94 19.96
N LEU A 34 -0.75 -1.18 20.40
CA LEU A 34 -0.52 -0.91 21.82
C LEU A 34 -1.57 0.04 22.42
N PHE A 35 -2.14 0.94 21.60
CA PHE A 35 -3.14 1.91 22.05
C PHE A 35 -4.57 1.38 21.98
N ILE A 36 -4.88 0.53 20.99
CA ILE A 36 -6.24 0.05 20.77
C ILE A 36 -6.57 -1.24 21.52
N SER A 37 -5.56 -2.00 21.96
CA SER A 37 -5.75 -3.31 22.60
C SER A 37 -5.81 -3.20 24.13
N GLY A 38 -6.55 -4.10 24.78
CA GLY A 38 -6.58 -4.21 26.25
C GLY A 38 -7.48 -3.20 26.98
N GLY A 39 -8.38 -2.51 26.28
CA GLY A 39 -9.31 -1.54 26.87
C GLY A 39 -9.65 -0.39 25.92
N ALA A 40 -10.48 0.56 26.39
CA ALA A 40 -10.97 1.81 25.77
C ALA A 40 -11.55 1.76 24.32
N PHE A 41 -10.85 1.14 23.37
CA PHE A 41 -11.23 0.98 21.96
C PHE A 41 -11.56 -0.47 21.59
N LEU A 42 -10.68 -1.44 21.87
CA LEU A 42 -10.95 -2.87 21.71
C LEU A 42 -10.80 -3.60 23.04
N LYS A 43 -11.72 -4.52 23.31
CA LYS A 43 -11.65 -5.44 24.45
C LYS A 43 -10.62 -6.56 24.24
N GLU A 44 -10.24 -6.81 23.00
CA GLU A 44 -9.31 -7.87 22.64
C GLU A 44 -7.87 -7.54 23.08
N PRO A 45 -7.08 -8.55 23.48
CA PRO A 45 -5.67 -8.37 23.80
C PRO A 45 -4.85 -8.13 22.51
N ALA A 46 -3.66 -7.54 22.67
CA ALA A 46 -2.77 -7.20 21.54
C ALA A 46 -2.38 -8.43 20.69
N GLU A 47 -2.31 -9.60 21.31
CA GLU A 47 -2.06 -10.89 20.66
C GLU A 47 -3.14 -11.23 19.63
N VAL A 48 -4.40 -10.85 19.87
CA VAL A 48 -5.51 -11.10 18.96
C VAL A 48 -5.57 -10.00 17.89
N THR A 49 -5.23 -8.76 18.21
CA THR A 49 -5.26 -7.66 17.22
C THR A 49 -4.18 -7.84 16.14
N ILE A 50 -3.13 -8.63 16.37
CA ILE A 50 -2.13 -8.97 15.35
C ILE A 50 -2.72 -9.70 14.13
N TYR A 51 -3.84 -10.42 14.30
CA TYR A 51 -4.52 -11.08 13.19
C TYR A 51 -5.04 -10.08 12.16
N ILE A 52 -5.38 -8.86 12.55
CA ILE A 52 -5.82 -7.79 11.64
C ILE A 52 -4.66 -7.41 10.69
N PHE A 53 -3.45 -7.26 11.23
CA PHE A 53 -2.25 -7.02 10.43
C PHE A 53 -1.92 -8.21 9.53
N GLY A 54 -2.01 -9.44 10.06
CA GLY A 54 -1.81 -10.66 9.27
C GLY A 54 -2.78 -10.76 8.08
N VAL A 55 -4.06 -10.46 8.30
CA VAL A 55 -5.07 -10.38 7.23
C VAL A 55 -4.73 -9.27 6.24
N SER A 56 -4.23 -8.12 6.70
CA SER A 56 -3.77 -7.04 5.84
C SER A 56 -2.63 -7.46 4.92
N LEU A 57 -1.64 -8.18 5.44
CA LEU A 57 -0.55 -8.76 4.64
C LEU A 57 -1.03 -9.83 3.65
N LEU A 58 -2.00 -10.65 4.07
CA LEU A 58 -2.60 -11.66 3.19
C LEU A 58 -3.32 -11.01 2.01
N PHE A 59 -4.16 -10.00 2.27
CA PHE A 59 -4.89 -9.29 1.20
C PHE A 59 -3.98 -8.40 0.38
N PHE A 60 -2.91 -7.85 0.96
CA PHE A 60 -1.85 -7.17 0.24
C PHE A 60 -1.23 -8.10 -0.82
N GLY A 61 -0.74 -9.27 -0.41
CA GLY A 61 -0.13 -10.25 -1.31
C GLY A 61 -1.13 -10.79 -2.35
N PHE A 62 -2.34 -11.14 -1.92
CA PHE A 62 -3.40 -11.61 -2.80
C PHE A 62 -3.73 -10.57 -3.88
N THR A 63 -3.92 -9.32 -3.49
CA THR A 63 -4.29 -8.24 -4.40
C THR A 63 -3.17 -7.88 -5.36
N MET A 64 -1.91 -8.01 -4.95
CA MET A 64 -0.76 -7.75 -5.83
C MET A 64 -0.79 -8.60 -7.11
N ILE A 65 -1.24 -9.86 -7.01
CA ILE A 65 -1.38 -10.79 -8.15
C ILE A 65 -2.39 -10.23 -9.18
N PHE A 66 -3.55 -9.75 -8.71
CA PHE A 66 -4.58 -9.18 -9.56
C PHE A 66 -4.19 -7.81 -10.09
N ALA A 67 -3.62 -6.97 -9.22
CA ALA A 67 -3.18 -5.62 -9.52
C ALA A 67 -2.14 -5.62 -10.65
N GLY A 68 -1.19 -6.57 -10.67
CA GLY A 68 -0.23 -6.72 -11.76
C GLY A 68 -0.89 -6.97 -13.12
N LYS A 69 -1.91 -7.84 -13.18
CA LYS A 69 -2.68 -8.11 -14.42
C LYS A 69 -3.51 -6.90 -14.83
N LEU A 70 -4.22 -6.28 -13.88
CA LEU A 70 -5.06 -5.11 -14.12
C LEU A 70 -4.23 -3.91 -14.60
N GLN A 71 -3.03 -3.74 -14.07
CA GLN A 71 -2.10 -2.70 -14.46
C GLN A 71 -1.63 -2.82 -15.91
N GLN A 72 -1.40 -4.05 -16.40
CA GLN A 72 -1.05 -4.26 -17.81
C GLN A 72 -2.20 -3.85 -18.74
N LYS A 73 -3.45 -4.06 -18.32
CA LYS A 73 -4.65 -3.75 -19.12
C LYS A 73 -5.07 -2.27 -19.06
N TYR A 74 -5.08 -1.66 -17.87
CA TYR A 74 -5.63 -0.31 -17.65
C TYR A 74 -4.55 0.77 -17.43
N GLY A 75 -3.30 0.36 -17.30
CA GLY A 75 -2.15 1.24 -17.06
C GLY A 75 -1.92 1.57 -15.57
N PRO A 76 -0.68 1.92 -15.20
CA PRO A 76 -0.26 2.09 -13.80
C PRO A 76 -0.95 3.26 -13.08
N LYS A 77 -1.25 4.36 -13.78
CA LYS A 77 -1.87 5.54 -13.16
C LYS A 77 -3.25 5.23 -12.57
N LYS A 78 -4.10 4.49 -13.30
CA LYS A 78 -5.46 4.17 -12.85
C LYS A 78 -5.44 3.24 -11.64
N ILE A 79 -4.57 2.24 -11.67
CA ILE A 79 -4.42 1.28 -10.57
C ILE A 79 -3.86 1.97 -9.31
N ALA A 80 -2.91 2.90 -9.45
CA ALA A 80 -2.40 3.69 -8.33
C ALA A 80 -3.50 4.51 -7.65
N ILE A 81 -4.37 5.16 -8.44
CA ILE A 81 -5.49 5.95 -7.91
C ILE A 81 -6.47 5.05 -7.16
N ILE A 82 -6.83 3.89 -7.72
CA ILE A 82 -7.72 2.93 -7.05
C ILE A 82 -7.11 2.47 -5.72
N GLY A 83 -5.81 2.14 -5.70
CA GLY A 83 -5.10 1.76 -4.49
C GLY A 83 -5.11 2.88 -3.44
N GLY A 84 -4.78 4.11 -3.82
CA GLY A 84 -4.82 5.26 -2.91
C GLY A 84 -6.21 5.56 -2.35
N ILE A 85 -7.26 5.44 -3.16
CA ILE A 85 -8.65 5.59 -2.69
C ILE A 85 -9.01 4.49 -1.69
N LEU A 86 -8.66 3.24 -1.97
CA LEU A 86 -8.92 2.11 -1.06
C LEU A 86 -8.17 2.26 0.27
N ILE A 87 -6.91 2.70 0.24
CA ILE A 87 -6.13 3.01 1.45
C ILE A 87 -6.82 4.12 2.26
N GLY A 88 -7.23 5.21 1.60
CA GLY A 88 -7.92 6.32 2.26
C GLY A 88 -9.26 5.91 2.89
N ILE A 89 -10.08 5.17 2.14
CA ILE A 89 -11.36 4.65 2.64
C ILE A 89 -11.13 3.66 3.77
N GLY A 90 -10.18 2.74 3.63
CA GLY A 90 -9.82 1.77 4.65
C GLY A 90 -9.41 2.46 5.94
N ALA A 91 -8.49 3.42 5.88
CA ALA A 91 -8.01 4.16 7.05
C ALA A 91 -9.12 4.98 7.74
N ILE A 92 -9.92 5.73 6.98
CA ILE A 92 -11.03 6.53 7.54
C ILE A 92 -12.09 5.63 8.15
N ALA A 93 -12.47 4.55 7.46
CA ALA A 93 -13.44 3.60 7.97
C ALA A 93 -12.93 2.90 9.23
N SER A 94 -11.65 2.53 9.29
CA SER A 94 -11.03 1.95 10.48
C SER A 94 -11.08 2.88 11.69
N ALA A 95 -10.87 4.18 11.50
CA ALA A 95 -10.94 5.16 12.59
C ALA A 95 -12.33 5.26 13.24
N LEU A 96 -13.39 4.84 12.53
CA LEU A 96 -14.77 4.82 13.04
C LEU A 96 -15.16 3.49 13.69
N MET A 97 -14.30 2.46 13.61
CA MET A 97 -14.62 1.11 14.08
C MET A 97 -14.08 0.87 15.50
N THR A 98 -14.95 0.41 16.39
CA THR A 98 -14.62 0.01 17.77
C THR A 98 -14.77 -1.51 17.99
N THR A 99 -14.93 -2.27 16.91
CA THR A 99 -15.08 -3.72 16.97
C THR A 99 -13.95 -4.41 16.22
N PHE A 100 -13.55 -5.58 16.71
CA PHE A 100 -12.51 -6.38 16.10
C PHE A 100 -12.84 -6.72 14.64
N ILE A 101 -14.06 -7.17 14.37
CA ILE A 101 -14.53 -7.52 13.02
C ILE A 101 -14.54 -6.28 12.11
N GLY A 102 -14.99 -5.13 12.61
CA GLY A 102 -14.98 -3.88 11.86
C GLY A 102 -13.57 -3.46 11.42
N LEU A 103 -12.58 -3.58 12.31
CA LEU A 103 -11.18 -3.31 11.98
C LEU A 103 -10.57 -4.37 11.08
N LEU A 104 -10.93 -5.65 11.25
CA LEU A 104 -10.48 -6.72 10.37
C LEU A 104 -10.94 -6.50 8.92
N ILE A 105 -12.18 -6.06 8.72
CA ILE A 105 -12.70 -5.75 7.38
C ILE A 105 -12.08 -4.46 6.83
N THR A 106 -12.04 -3.39 7.62
CA THR A 106 -11.58 -2.08 7.13
C THR A 106 -10.06 -2.00 6.99
N TYR A 107 -9.31 -2.35 8.03
CA TYR A 107 -7.85 -2.28 8.05
C TYR A 107 -7.19 -3.55 7.49
N GLY A 108 -7.76 -4.72 7.80
CA GLY A 108 -7.26 -5.98 7.25
C GLY A 108 -7.55 -6.05 5.76
N ILE A 109 -8.82 -6.08 5.38
CA ILE A 109 -9.19 -6.35 3.98
C ILE A 109 -9.05 -5.10 3.11
N ILE A 110 -9.81 -4.03 3.38
CA ILE A 110 -9.91 -2.89 2.46
C ILE A 110 -8.58 -2.15 2.33
N PHE A 111 -7.96 -1.80 3.46
CA PHE A 111 -6.68 -1.12 3.48
C PHE A 111 -5.55 -2.00 2.90
N GLY A 112 -5.48 -3.29 3.27
CA GLY A 112 -4.51 -4.23 2.72
C GLY A 112 -4.62 -4.41 1.19
N MET A 113 -5.85 -4.52 0.68
CA MET A 113 -6.10 -4.53 -0.78
C MET A 113 -5.62 -3.24 -1.44
N GLY A 114 -5.90 -2.08 -0.83
CA GLY A 114 -5.44 -0.78 -1.32
C GLY A 114 -3.92 -0.70 -1.46
N ILE A 115 -3.19 -1.22 -0.46
CA ILE A 115 -1.74 -1.32 -0.50
C ILE A 115 -1.28 -2.18 -1.68
N GLY A 116 -1.92 -3.34 -1.89
CA GLY A 116 -1.60 -4.25 -2.99
C GLY A 116 -1.74 -3.61 -4.36
N PHE A 117 -2.78 -2.80 -4.58
CA PHE A 117 -2.95 -2.07 -5.84
C PHE A 117 -1.91 -0.97 -6.03
N ALA A 118 -1.60 -0.21 -4.99
CA ALA A 118 -0.66 0.91 -5.09
C ALA A 118 0.81 0.44 -5.22
N TYR A 119 1.19 -0.67 -4.60
CA TYR A 119 2.57 -1.18 -4.57
C TYR A 119 3.11 -1.57 -5.95
N VAL A 120 2.25 -2.07 -6.85
CA VAL A 120 2.70 -2.53 -8.18
C VAL A 120 3.08 -1.36 -9.10
N CYS A 121 2.56 -0.17 -8.82
CA CYS A 121 2.68 1.00 -9.68
C CYS A 121 4.13 1.54 -9.79
N PRO A 122 4.88 1.74 -8.67
CA PRO A 122 6.31 2.03 -8.68
C PRO A 122 7.13 1.08 -9.57
N ILE A 123 6.88 -0.23 -9.44
CA ILE A 123 7.63 -1.29 -10.14
C ILE A 123 7.42 -1.18 -11.65
N ALA A 124 6.18 -0.94 -12.06
CA ALA A 124 5.81 -0.77 -13.46
C ALA A 124 6.43 0.47 -14.09
N CYS A 125 6.41 1.59 -13.35
CA CYS A 125 7.00 2.84 -13.75
C CYS A 125 8.52 2.71 -13.88
N ALA A 126 9.18 2.10 -12.91
CA ALA A 126 10.63 1.83 -12.96
C ALA A 126 11.01 0.98 -14.19
N ALA A 127 10.26 -0.10 -14.44
CA ALA A 127 10.53 -0.99 -15.58
C ALA A 127 10.40 -0.30 -16.94
N LYS A 128 9.49 0.68 -17.08
CA LYS A 128 9.23 1.40 -18.33
C LYS A 128 10.17 2.60 -18.54
N TRP A 129 10.51 3.32 -17.47
CA TRP A 129 11.27 4.59 -17.55
C TRP A 129 12.79 4.41 -17.39
N PHE A 130 13.22 3.35 -16.71
CA PHE A 130 14.64 3.06 -16.47
C PHE A 130 14.96 1.61 -16.87
N PRO A 131 14.90 1.26 -18.17
CA PRO A 131 15.20 -0.09 -18.63
C PRO A 131 16.64 -0.52 -18.31
N ASP A 132 17.57 0.43 -18.24
CA ASP A 132 19.00 0.19 -18.01
C ASP A 132 19.34 -0.02 -16.52
N LYS A 133 18.46 0.38 -15.59
CA LYS A 133 18.72 0.39 -14.14
C LYS A 133 17.53 -0.10 -13.31
N LYS A 134 16.75 -1.05 -13.84
CA LYS A 134 15.51 -1.54 -13.20
C LYS A 134 15.71 -1.99 -11.76
N GLY A 135 16.78 -2.74 -11.49
CA GLY A 135 17.09 -3.26 -10.14
C GLY A 135 17.39 -2.16 -9.12
N PHE A 136 18.19 -1.15 -9.51
CA PHE A 136 18.55 -0.05 -8.63
C PHE A 136 17.34 0.84 -8.28
N ILE A 137 16.51 1.17 -9.28
CA ILE A 137 15.31 2.00 -9.06
C ILE A 137 14.26 1.24 -8.25
N ASN A 138 14.06 -0.05 -8.51
CA ASN A 138 13.17 -0.87 -7.68
C ASN A 138 13.69 -0.97 -6.25
N GLY A 139 15.00 -1.12 -6.05
CA GLY A 139 15.62 -1.13 -4.72
C GLY A 139 15.36 0.17 -3.95
N ILE A 140 15.55 1.34 -4.58
CA ILE A 140 15.23 2.63 -3.96
C ILE A 140 13.75 2.76 -3.64
N ALA A 141 12.86 2.32 -4.54
CA ALA A 141 11.43 2.35 -4.31
C ALA A 141 11.04 1.48 -3.11
N VAL A 142 11.57 0.25 -3.02
CA VAL A 142 11.29 -0.66 -1.89
C VAL A 142 11.96 -0.17 -0.60
N ALA A 143 13.12 0.49 -0.67
CA ALA A 143 13.73 1.13 0.48
C ALA A 143 12.81 2.20 1.07
N GLY A 144 12.09 2.97 0.23
CA GLY A 144 11.05 3.90 0.68
C GLY A 144 9.90 3.22 1.44
N PHE A 145 9.55 1.98 1.10
CA PHE A 145 8.52 1.23 1.82
C PHE A 145 8.98 0.81 3.22
N GLY A 146 10.24 0.38 3.38
CA GLY A 146 10.80 -0.01 4.67
C GLY A 146 11.31 1.15 5.54
N ALA A 147 11.42 2.36 4.98
CA ALA A 147 11.89 3.55 5.70
C ALA A 147 10.76 4.33 6.42
N ALA A 148 9.50 3.97 6.17
CA ALA A 148 8.32 4.53 6.83
C ALA A 148 7.97 3.74 8.09
#